data_AF-V5IAZ1-F1
#
_entry.id   AF-V5IAZ1-F1
#
_cell.length_a   1.000
_cell.length_b   1.000
_cell.length_c   1.000
_cell.angle_alpha   90.00
_cell.angle_beta   90.00
_cell.angle_gamma   90.00
#
_symmetry.space_group_name_H-M   'P 1'
#
loop_
_entity.id
_entity.type
_entity.pdbx_description
1 polymer ?
#
loop_
_entity_poly.entity_id
_entity_poly.type
_entity_poly.pdbx_seq_one_letter_code
_entity_poly.pdbx_strand_id
1 'polypeptide(L)'
;GNPVLPNPYRDPTCPDYIMPISPQAAEILFNRTSYIKKVIEDTNLTDEAIKLLQFCSWENPHFSRNVLSELLWQIAFAYCQELRHHIEILLSVLLIEDSWQTHRIHNAIKGVPDEREGLLETISRAKNHYQKR
;
A
#
# COMPACT_ATOMS: atom_id res chain seq x y z
N GLY A 1 13.95 -3.03 24.48
CA GLY A 1 13.16 -2.71 23.29
C GLY A 1 11.72 -2.57 23.70
N ASN A 2 10.95 -1.69 23.07
CA ASN A 2 9.50 -1.63 23.31
C ASN A 2 8.87 -2.97 22.90
N PRO A 3 7.82 -3.42 23.60
CA PRO A 3 7.10 -4.64 23.23
C PRO A 3 6.50 -4.48 21.83
N VAL A 4 6.50 -5.58 21.06
CA VAL A 4 5.86 -5.62 19.74
C VAL A 4 4.37 -5.39 19.93
N LEU A 5 3.84 -4.34 19.31
CA LEU A 5 2.41 -4.03 19.40
C LEU A 5 1.58 -5.04 18.59
N PRO A 6 0.39 -5.43 19.09
CA PRO A 6 -0.51 -6.29 18.33
C PRO A 6 -0.96 -5.56 17.07
N ASN A 7 -1.11 -6.32 15.98
CA ASN A 7 -1.61 -5.78 14.72
C ASN A 7 -3.10 -5.43 14.85
N PRO A 8 -3.50 -4.15 14.71
CA PRO A 8 -4.87 -3.70 14.92
C PRO A 8 -5.83 -4.14 13.80
N TYR A 9 -5.30 -4.62 12.67
CA TYR A 9 -6.07 -5.11 11.53
C TYR A 9 -6.39 -6.61 11.60
N ARG A 10 -6.13 -7.25 12.75
CA ARG A 10 -6.55 -8.64 13.01
C ARG A 10 -8.06 -8.77 12.97
N ASP A 11 -8.54 -9.94 12.56
CA ASP A 11 -9.95 -10.28 12.66
C ASP A 11 -10.34 -10.41 14.14
N PRO A 12 -11.27 -9.59 14.67
CA PRO A 12 -11.67 -9.65 16.07
C PRO A 12 -12.42 -10.94 16.42
N THR A 13 -12.94 -11.66 15.43
CA THR A 13 -13.60 -12.96 15.63
C THR A 13 -12.60 -14.12 15.75
N CYS A 14 -11.33 -13.89 15.41
CA CYS A 14 -10.25 -14.87 15.45
C CYS A 14 -9.11 -14.38 16.37
N PRO A 15 -9.27 -14.52 17.70
CA PRO A 15 -8.30 -13.98 18.67
C PRO A 15 -6.94 -14.67 18.60
N ASP A 16 -6.92 -15.94 18.21
CA ASP A 16 -5.72 -16.78 18.13
C ASP A 16 -5.36 -17.10 16.68
N TYR A 17 -4.07 -17.28 16.42
CA TYR A 17 -3.60 -17.76 15.12
C TYR A 17 -4.05 -19.20 14.89
N ILE A 18 -4.74 -19.44 13.78
CA ILE A 18 -5.25 -20.78 13.41
C ILE A 18 -4.10 -21.72 13.05
N MET A 19 -3.22 -21.28 12.15
CA MET A 19 -2.06 -22.05 11.70
C MET A 19 -0.97 -21.13 11.13
N PRO A 20 0.31 -21.56 11.15
CA PRO A 20 1.37 -20.86 10.44
C PRO A 20 1.12 -20.82 8.93
N ILE A 21 1.47 -19.71 8.29
CA ILE A 21 1.49 -19.61 6.82
C ILE A 21 2.56 -20.56 6.26
N SER A 22 2.26 -21.22 5.13
CA SER A 22 3.26 -22.04 4.46
C SER A 22 4.39 -21.15 3.90
N PRO A 23 5.65 -21.63 3.85
CA PRO A 23 6.75 -20.84 3.31
C PRO A 23 6.50 -20.35 1.88
N GLN A 24 5.86 -21.16 1.04
CA GLN A 24 5.53 -20.81 -0.34
C GLN A 24 4.47 -19.70 -0.41
N ALA A 25 3.47 -19.74 0.46
CA ALA A 25 2.46 -18.69 0.52
C ALA A 25 3.05 -17.39 1.08
N ALA A 26 3.93 -17.47 2.08
CA ALA A 26 4.66 -16.30 2.60
C ALA A 26 5.55 -15.67 1.54
N GLU A 27 6.26 -16.47 0.75
CA GLU A 27 7.09 -15.99 -0.36
C GLU A 27 6.26 -15.24 -1.41
N ILE A 28 5.09 -15.78 -1.78
CA ILE A 28 4.19 -15.12 -2.73
C ILE A 28 3.63 -13.84 -2.12
N LEU A 29 3.15 -13.89 -0.89
CA LEU A 29 2.50 -12.78 -0.21
C LEU A 29 3.47 -11.62 0.01
N PHE A 30 4.65 -11.88 0.59
CA PHE A 30 5.54 -10.83 1.06
C PHE A 30 6.63 -10.40 0.05
N ASN A 31 7.06 -11.28 -0.85
CA ASN A 31 8.22 -11.03 -1.71
C ASN A 31 7.86 -10.83 -3.19
N ARG A 32 6.67 -11.21 -3.65
CA ARG A 32 6.25 -11.02 -5.05
C ARG A 32 5.44 -9.75 -5.22
N THR A 33 6.07 -8.67 -5.69
CA THR A 33 5.40 -7.40 -6.01
C THR A 33 4.25 -7.56 -7.01
N SER A 34 4.34 -8.50 -7.95
CA SER A 34 3.26 -8.82 -8.89
C SER A 34 1.98 -9.33 -8.22
N TYR A 35 2.09 -9.99 -7.05
CA TYR A 35 0.94 -10.38 -6.25
C TYR A 35 0.28 -9.16 -5.59
N ILE A 36 1.09 -8.27 -5.01
CA ILE A 36 0.61 -7.00 -4.41
C ILE A 36 -0.13 -6.17 -5.46
N LYS A 37 0.45 -6.03 -6.66
CA LYS A 37 -0.19 -5.35 -7.79
C LYS A 37 -1.57 -5.95 -8.09
N LYS A 38 -1.67 -7.28 -8.16
CA LYS A 38 -2.94 -7.96 -8.41
C LYS A 38 -3.96 -7.73 -7.30
N VAL A 39 -3.54 -7.76 -6.03
CA VAL A 39 -4.41 -7.43 -4.90
C VAL A 39 -4.93 -6.00 -5.02
N ILE A 40 -4.08 -5.03 -5.37
CA ILE A 40 -4.49 -3.62 -5.57
C ILE A 40 -5.48 -3.51 -6.74
N GLU A 41 -5.26 -4.19 -7.86
CA GLU A 41 -6.20 -4.17 -9.00
C GLU A 41 -7.57 -4.80 -8.62
N ASP A 42 -7.56 -5.87 -7.82
CA ASP A 42 -8.74 -6.59 -7.37
C ASP A 42 -9.47 -5.91 -6.18
N THR A 43 -8.86 -4.93 -5.49
CA THR A 43 -9.53 -4.19 -4.38
C THR A 43 -10.78 -3.44 -4.80
N ASN A 44 -11.02 -3.20 -6.10
CA ASN A 44 -12.30 -2.68 -6.61
C ASN A 44 -13.49 -3.59 -6.23
N LEU A 45 -13.23 -4.77 -5.69
CA LEU A 45 -14.23 -5.80 -5.43
C LEU A 45 -14.52 -6.04 -3.93
N THR A 46 -13.62 -5.67 -2.99
CA THR A 46 -13.75 -6.08 -1.56
C THR A 46 -13.01 -5.19 -0.56
N ASP A 47 -13.63 -4.91 0.60
CA ASP A 47 -12.99 -4.26 1.76
C ASP A 47 -11.89 -5.15 2.39
N GLU A 48 -12.00 -6.46 2.20
CA GLU A 48 -11.07 -7.48 2.69
C GLU A 48 -9.66 -7.31 2.11
N ALA A 49 -9.56 -6.91 0.85
CA ALA A 49 -8.26 -6.71 0.21
C ALA A 49 -7.53 -5.49 0.82
N ILE A 50 -8.24 -4.42 1.16
CA ILE A 50 -7.65 -3.28 1.89
C ILE A 50 -7.17 -3.71 3.27
N LYS A 51 -7.99 -4.46 4.01
CA LYS A 51 -7.59 -5.01 5.33
C LYS A 51 -6.35 -5.89 5.23
N LEU A 52 -6.24 -6.73 4.20
CA LEU A 52 -5.04 -7.54 3.96
C LEU A 52 -3.80 -6.65 3.76
N LEU A 53 -3.89 -5.62 2.93
CA LEU A 53 -2.79 -4.68 2.71
C LEU A 53 -2.39 -3.98 4.01
N GLN A 54 -3.36 -3.53 4.81
CA GLN A 54 -3.09 -2.89 6.11
C GLN A 54 -2.45 -3.85 7.10
N PHE A 55 -3.00 -5.06 7.21
CA PHE A 55 -2.48 -6.11 8.07
C PHE A 55 -1.04 -6.45 7.73
N CYS A 56 -0.73 -6.70 6.46
CA CYS A 56 0.63 -7.05 6.04
C CYS A 56 1.61 -5.88 6.11
N SER A 57 1.14 -4.64 6.08
CA SER A 57 1.96 -3.43 6.17
C SER A 57 2.27 -2.97 7.60
N TRP A 58 1.49 -3.39 8.59
CA TRP A 58 1.69 -3.04 10.00
C TRP A 58 3.05 -3.53 10.52
N GLU A 59 3.89 -2.62 11.00
CA GLU A 59 5.23 -2.90 11.52
C GLU A 59 6.12 -3.70 10.53
N ASN A 60 5.83 -3.58 9.23
CA ASN A 60 6.52 -4.28 8.15
C ASN A 60 6.93 -3.27 7.07
N PRO A 61 8.11 -2.63 7.20
CA PRO A 61 8.55 -1.59 6.29
C PRO A 61 8.77 -2.10 4.87
N HIS A 62 9.18 -3.37 4.69
CA HIS A 62 9.42 -3.93 3.36
C HIS A 62 8.12 -4.06 2.57
N PHE A 63 7.13 -4.74 3.15
CA PHE A 63 5.83 -4.90 2.51
C PHE A 63 5.13 -3.55 2.30
N SER A 64 5.14 -2.69 3.32
CA SER A 64 4.55 -1.35 3.23
C SER A 64 5.17 -0.51 2.11
N ARG A 65 6.49 -0.60 1.91
CA ARG A 65 7.19 0.10 0.82
C ARG A 65 6.75 -0.42 -0.55
N ASN A 66 6.65 -1.74 -0.72
CA ASN A 66 6.18 -2.33 -1.98
C ASN A 66 4.74 -1.92 -2.31
N VAL A 67 3.84 -1.94 -1.33
CA VAL A 67 2.46 -1.46 -1.49
C VAL A 67 2.43 0.01 -1.90
N LEU A 68 3.23 0.85 -1.24
CA LEU A 68 3.30 2.28 -1.56
C LEU A 68 3.81 2.52 -2.98
N SER A 69 4.87 1.83 -3.40
CA SER A 69 5.43 1.94 -4.75
C SER A 69 4.40 1.56 -5.83
N GLU A 70 3.67 0.46 -5.63
CA GLU A 70 2.62 0.03 -6.57
C GLU A 70 1.44 1.01 -6.61
N LEU A 71 1.01 1.55 -5.47
CA LEU A 71 -0.07 2.55 -5.43
C LEU A 71 0.33 3.85 -6.14
N LEU A 72 1.54 4.35 -5.89
CA LEU A 72 2.10 5.49 -6.63
C LEU A 72 2.29 5.15 -8.12
N TRP A 73 2.53 3.87 -8.46
CA TRP A 73 2.49 3.39 -9.85
C TRP A 73 1.14 3.58 -10.49
N GLN A 74 0.11 3.00 -9.88
CA GLN A 74 -1.24 3.10 -10.38
C GLN A 74 -1.70 4.56 -10.44
N ILE A 75 -1.49 5.37 -9.40
CA ILE A 75 -1.94 6.78 -9.37
C ILE A 75 -1.32 7.62 -10.48
N ALA A 76 -0.06 7.37 -10.85
CA ALA A 76 0.60 8.14 -11.90
C ALA A 76 0.08 7.85 -13.31
N PHE A 77 -0.51 6.68 -13.53
CA PHE A 77 -0.89 6.18 -14.86
C PHE A 77 -2.37 5.75 -14.98
N ALA A 78 -3.13 5.77 -13.88
CA ALA A 78 -4.53 5.38 -13.85
C ALA A 78 -5.40 6.33 -14.66
N TYR A 79 -6.46 5.78 -15.23
CA TYR A 79 -7.54 6.59 -15.81
C TYR A 79 -8.29 7.34 -14.71
N CYS A 80 -8.87 8.50 -15.05
CA CYS A 80 -9.58 9.34 -14.06
C CYS A 80 -10.67 8.58 -13.28
N GLN A 81 -11.30 7.56 -13.88
CA GLN A 81 -12.36 6.76 -13.25
C GLN A 81 -11.83 5.87 -12.12
N GLU A 82 -10.60 5.38 -12.25
CA GLU A 82 -9.95 4.47 -11.28
C GLU A 82 -9.06 5.23 -10.29
N LEU A 83 -8.71 6.48 -10.58
CA LEU A 83 -7.82 7.28 -9.74
C LEU A 83 -8.37 7.45 -8.31
N ARG A 84 -9.68 7.66 -8.18
CA ARG A 84 -10.34 7.80 -6.87
C ARG A 84 -10.09 6.57 -5.99
N HIS A 85 -10.29 5.39 -6.56
CA HIS A 85 -10.10 4.12 -5.87
C HIS A 85 -8.68 3.96 -5.34
N HIS A 86 -7.67 4.18 -6.19
CA HIS A 86 -6.27 4.08 -5.78
C HIS A 86 -5.88 5.10 -4.70
N ILE A 87 -6.46 6.31 -4.73
CA ILE A 87 -6.26 7.33 -3.70
C ILE A 87 -6.91 6.92 -2.36
N GLU A 88 -8.07 6.28 -2.39
CA GLU A 88 -8.73 5.77 -1.18
C GLU A 88 -7.90 4.63 -0.54
N ILE A 89 -7.36 3.70 -1.32
CA ILE A 89 -6.42 2.68 -0.80
C ILE A 89 -5.16 3.35 -0.25
N LEU A 90 -4.56 4.30 -0.99
CA LEU A 90 -3.37 5.01 -0.53
C LEU A 90 -3.64 5.68 0.82
N LEU A 91 -4.77 6.37 0.97
CA LEU A 91 -5.15 6.99 2.24
C LEU A 91 -5.24 5.95 3.35
N SER A 92 -5.88 4.80 3.11
CA SER A 92 -5.98 3.72 4.11
C SER A 92 -4.62 3.19 4.58
N VAL A 93 -3.62 3.18 3.70
CA VAL A 93 -2.25 2.73 3.97
C VAL A 93 -1.45 3.82 4.70
N LEU A 94 -1.68 5.09 4.41
CA LEU A 94 -1.03 6.23 5.08
C LEU A 94 -1.54 6.47 6.49
N LEU A 95 -2.77 6.07 6.79
CA LEU A 95 -3.39 6.16 8.11
C LEU A 95 -3.01 5.01 9.05
N ILE A 96 -2.11 4.10 8.64
CA ILE A 96 -1.58 3.07 9.51
C ILE A 96 -0.68 3.72 10.57
N GLU A 97 -1.12 3.71 11.83
CA GLU A 97 -0.43 4.33 12.98
C GLU A 97 0.64 3.41 13.58
N ASP A 98 1.59 2.98 12.75
CA ASP A 98 2.75 2.19 13.17
C ASP A 98 4.04 3.04 13.23
N SER A 99 5.14 2.41 13.65
CA SER A 99 6.45 3.04 13.74
C SER A 99 6.96 3.64 12.40
N TRP A 100 6.35 3.26 11.27
CA TRP A 100 6.77 3.66 9.92
C TRP A 100 5.83 4.66 9.24
N GLN A 101 4.75 5.09 9.91
CA GLN A 101 3.74 5.99 9.34
C GLN A 101 4.36 7.26 8.75
N THR A 102 5.21 7.95 9.52
CA THR A 102 5.82 9.22 9.08
C THR A 102 6.70 9.03 7.85
N HIS A 103 7.48 7.94 7.80
CA HIS A 103 8.32 7.62 6.64
C HIS A 103 7.46 7.30 5.41
N ARG A 104 6.37 6.56 5.60
CA ARG A 104 5.41 6.21 4.55
C ARG A 104 4.73 7.45 3.96
N ILE A 105 4.27 8.37 4.80
CA ILE A 105 3.70 9.66 4.38
C ILE A 105 4.73 10.49 3.62
N HIS A 106 5.95 10.59 4.14
CA HIS A 106 7.04 11.30 3.47
C HIS A 106 7.27 10.75 2.05
N ASN A 107 7.39 9.44 1.92
CA ASN A 107 7.64 8.78 0.63
C ASN A 107 6.43 8.86 -0.32
N ALA A 108 5.20 8.90 0.19
CA ALA A 108 4.04 9.15 -0.67
C ALA A 108 4.10 10.55 -1.29
N ILE A 109 4.49 11.56 -0.52
CA ILE A 109 4.54 12.94 -0.97
C ILE A 109 5.74 13.17 -1.89
N LYS A 110 6.93 12.68 -1.50
CA LYS A 110 8.22 12.97 -2.15
C LYS A 110 8.70 11.90 -3.12
N GLY A 111 8.15 10.69 -3.03
CA GLY A 111 8.59 9.53 -3.79
C GLY A 111 9.42 8.56 -2.95
N VAL A 112 9.55 7.35 -3.48
CA VAL A 112 10.46 6.31 -2.99
C VAL A 112 11.77 6.45 -3.76
N PRO A 113 12.91 6.71 -3.09
CA PRO A 113 14.20 6.88 -3.76
C PRO A 113 14.51 5.73 -4.72
N ASP A 114 15.02 6.08 -5.90
CA ASP A 114 15.43 5.17 -6.97
C ASP A 114 14.35 4.21 -7.51
N GLU A 115 13.09 4.37 -7.09
CA GLU A 115 12.01 3.44 -7.45
C GLU A 115 10.77 4.15 -7.98
N ARG A 116 10.31 5.22 -7.30
CA ARG A 116 9.00 5.79 -7.57
C ARG A 116 8.91 7.28 -7.29
N GLU A 117 8.37 8.02 -8.25
CA GLU A 117 8.03 9.44 -8.05
C GLU A 117 6.90 9.61 -7.03
N GLY A 118 6.92 10.74 -6.34
CA GLY A 118 5.89 11.10 -5.37
C GLY A 118 4.63 11.72 -5.99
N LEU A 119 3.63 11.94 -5.14
CA LEU A 119 2.40 12.63 -5.53
C LEU A 119 2.66 14.05 -6.06
N LEU A 120 3.59 14.80 -5.48
CA LEU A 120 3.88 16.18 -5.91
C LEU A 120 4.40 16.24 -7.35
N GLU A 121 5.30 15.33 -7.71
CA GLU A 121 5.85 15.22 -9.07
C GLU A 121 4.79 14.74 -10.05
N THR A 122 3.99 13.75 -9.64
CA THR A 122 2.86 13.24 -10.43
C THR A 122 1.85 14.36 -10.77
N ILE A 123 1.46 15.17 -9.77
CA ILE A 123 0.56 16.32 -9.97
C ILE A 123 1.19 17.37 -10.90
N SER A 124 2.49 17.66 -10.71
CA SER A 124 3.22 18.61 -11.57
C SER A 124 3.22 18.16 -13.03
N ARG A 125 3.55 16.89 -13.30
CA ARG A 125 3.49 16.30 -14.65
C ARG A 125 2.09 16.38 -15.25
N ALA A 126 1.06 16.01 -14.48
CA ALA A 126 -0.31 15.99 -14.97
C ALA A 126 -0.78 17.37 -15.43
N LYS A 127 -0.42 18.44 -14.70
CA LYS A 127 -0.73 19.83 -15.09
C LYS A 127 -0.09 20.23 -16.42
N ASN A 128 1.18 19.87 -16.61
CA ASN A 128 1.91 20.19 -17.84
C ASN A 128 1.35 19.45 -19.07
N HIS A 129 0.78 18.27 -18.88
CA HIS A 129 0.17 17.50 -19.96
C HIS A 129 -1.21 18.03 -20.35
N TYR A 130 -1.96 18.60 -19.41
CA TYR A 130 -3.29 19.18 -19.67
C TYR A 130 -3.20 20.50 -20.43
N GLN A 131 -2.17 21.32 -20.19
CA GLN A 131 -1.95 22.59 -20.90
C GLN A 131 -1.57 22.44 -22.39
N LYS A 132 -1.26 21.23 -22.85
CA LYS A 132 -0.91 20.94 -24.26
C LYS A 132 -2.08 20.43 -25.11
N ARG A 133 -3.28 20.30 -24.54
CA ARG A 133 -4.51 19.93 -25.24
C ARG A 133 -5.43 21.14 -25.36
#